data_AF-A0A7D9EHL4-F1
#
_entry.id   AF-A0A7D9EHL4-F1
#
_cell.length_a   1.000
_cell.length_b   1.000
_cell.length_c   1.000
_cell.angle_alpha   90.00
_cell.angle_beta   90.00
_cell.angle_gamma   90.00
#
_symmetry.space_group_name_H-M   'P 1'
#
loop_
_entity.id
_entity.type
_entity.pdbx_description
1 polymer ?
#
loop_
_entity_poly.entity_id
_entity_poly.type
_entity_poly.pdbx_seq_one_letter_code
_entity_poly.pdbx_strand_id
1 'polypeptide(L)'
;AQDIGIQAEHLEIVVRKSKTDHYRQGNIVYKAKTNVPACPHALLLRFYSLTVIQPRSNEYIFRSLSSLKKSTLNKADNKPFSYSRCREIVKETLAAVGEDPAQFGTHSVRSGGATAIAESMKGLPGGDRLLRLQGRWKSDTSRDMYIKDSMTNK
;
A
#
# COMPACT_ATOMS: atom_id res chain seq x y z
N ALA A 1 8.02 -3.15 19.04
CA ALA A 1 8.67 -3.46 17.75
C ALA A 1 8.18 -2.44 16.72
N GLN A 2 9.04 -2.04 15.79
CA GLN A 2 8.75 -1.03 14.79
C GLN A 2 8.30 -1.70 13.49
N ASP A 3 7.22 -1.23 12.86
CA ASP A 3 6.65 -1.92 11.68
C ASP A 3 7.20 -1.42 10.34
N ILE A 4 7.97 -0.32 10.33
CA ILE A 4 8.58 0.24 9.12
C ILE A 4 10.09 0.38 9.28
N GLY A 5 10.85 -0.30 8.43
CA GLY A 5 12.27 -0.05 8.20
C GLY A 5 12.46 0.82 6.95
N ILE A 6 13.19 1.92 7.07
CA ILE A 6 13.58 2.75 5.92
C ILE A 6 15.06 2.46 5.64
N GLN A 7 15.35 1.86 4.50
CA GLN A 7 16.71 1.60 4.02
C GLN A 7 17.05 2.55 2.86
N ALA A 8 18.31 2.56 2.43
CA ALA A 8 18.77 3.43 1.33
C ALA A 8 18.01 3.17 0.01
N GLU A 9 17.75 1.89 -0.29
CA GLU A 9 17.21 1.42 -1.57
C GLU A 9 15.81 0.81 -1.49
N HIS A 10 15.24 0.65 -0.28
CA HIS A 10 13.91 0.08 -0.10
C HIS A 10 13.26 0.42 1.24
N LEU A 11 11.95 0.19 1.32
CA LEU A 11 11.19 0.13 2.56
C LEU A 11 10.93 -1.31 2.95
N GLU A 12 10.92 -1.57 4.25
CA GLU A 12 10.55 -2.84 4.87
C GLU A 12 9.31 -2.62 5.70
N ILE A 13 8.21 -3.32 5.36
CA ILE A 13 6.93 -3.20 6.06
C ILE A 13 6.64 -4.51 6.75
N VAL A 14 6.80 -4.53 8.08
CA VAL A 14 6.52 -5.69 8.92
C VAL A 14 5.02 -5.81 9.13
N VAL A 15 4.43 -6.84 8.56
CA VAL A 15 3.02 -7.19 8.77
C VAL A 15 2.95 -8.33 9.76
N ARG A 16 2.76 -8.00 11.05
CA ARG A 16 2.76 -8.98 12.14
C ARG A 16 1.63 -9.99 12.10
N LYS A 17 0.49 -9.61 11.52
CA LYS A 17 -0.71 -10.46 11.43
C LYS A 17 -1.45 -10.18 10.13
N SER A 18 -2.07 -11.22 9.57
CA SER A 18 -3.01 -11.08 8.47
C SER A 18 -4.09 -12.14 8.52
N LYS A 19 -5.16 -11.98 7.73
CA LYS A 19 -6.27 -12.94 7.65
C LYS A 19 -5.82 -14.36 7.31
N THR A 20 -4.78 -14.51 6.50
CA THR A 20 -4.29 -15.81 5.98
C THR A 20 -3.05 -16.34 6.72
N ASP A 21 -2.66 -15.66 7.81
CA ASP A 21 -1.52 -16.03 8.65
C ASP A 21 -2.01 -16.79 9.91
N HIS A 22 -2.43 -18.03 9.69
CA HIS A 22 -2.95 -18.90 10.75
C HIS A 22 -1.92 -19.19 11.85
N TYR A 23 -0.64 -19.29 11.48
CA TYR A 23 0.45 -19.60 12.40
C TYR A 23 1.09 -18.36 13.05
N ARG A 24 0.57 -17.15 12.75
CA ARG A 24 1.04 -15.87 13.30
C ARG A 24 2.54 -15.64 13.13
N GLN A 25 3.09 -16.08 12.00
CA GLN A 25 4.52 -15.90 11.70
C GLN A 25 4.83 -14.48 11.23
N GLY A 26 3.79 -13.72 10.85
CA GLY A 26 3.95 -12.43 10.21
C GLY A 26 4.57 -12.54 8.82
N ASN A 27 4.90 -11.39 8.23
CA ASN A 27 5.65 -11.31 6.98
C ASN A 27 6.27 -9.91 6.83
N ILE A 28 7.29 -9.77 5.98
CA ILE A 28 7.86 -8.48 5.60
C ILE A 28 7.54 -8.22 4.12
N VAL A 29 6.99 -7.04 3.84
CA VAL A 29 6.77 -6.57 2.46
C VAL A 29 7.82 -5.53 2.13
N TYR A 30 8.54 -5.77 1.04
CA TYR A 30 9.57 -4.86 0.56
C TYR A 30 9.00 -3.93 -0.52
N LYS A 31 9.29 -2.62 -0.44
CA LYS A 31 8.98 -1.65 -1.50
C LYS A 31 10.27 -0.98 -1.96
N ALA A 32 10.67 -1.28 -3.19
CA ALA A 32 11.86 -0.69 -3.78
C ALA A 32 11.72 0.84 -3.89
N LYS A 33 12.82 1.54 -3.65
CA LYS A 33 12.97 2.95 -4.02
C LYS A 33 13.07 3.03 -5.54
N THR A 34 12.38 4.01 -6.10
CA THR A 34 12.30 4.24 -7.54
C THR A 34 12.38 5.74 -7.78
N ASN A 35 12.77 6.13 -9.00
CA ASN A 35 12.90 7.55 -9.36
C ASN A 35 11.60 8.13 -9.95
N VAL A 36 10.47 7.42 -9.81
CA VAL A 36 9.18 7.92 -10.28
C VAL A 36 8.52 8.80 -9.20
N PRO A 37 7.73 9.83 -9.58
CA PRO A 37 7.05 10.71 -8.61
C PRO A 37 6.16 9.97 -7.62
N ALA A 38 5.59 8.83 -8.02
CA ALA A 38 4.73 7.98 -7.20
C ALA A 38 5.50 6.95 -6.33
N CYS A 39 6.82 7.12 -6.15
CA CYS A 39 7.64 6.19 -5.36
C CYS A 39 7.16 6.11 -3.90
N PRO A 40 6.76 4.94 -3.38
CA PRO A 40 6.31 4.81 -1.98
C PRO A 40 7.39 5.19 -0.96
N HIS A 41 8.66 4.92 -1.28
CA HIS A 41 9.81 5.28 -0.43
C HIS A 41 9.93 6.79 -0.27
N ALA A 42 10.03 7.52 -1.38
CA ALA A 42 10.16 8.97 -1.36
C ALA A 42 8.90 9.66 -0.80
N LEU A 43 7.71 9.17 -1.14
CA LEU A 43 6.45 9.71 -0.62
C LEU A 43 6.31 9.53 0.89
N LEU A 44 6.76 8.39 1.44
CA LEU A 44 6.73 8.16 2.88
C LEU A 44 7.69 9.09 3.62
N LEU A 45 8.91 9.30 3.10
CA LEU A 45 9.85 10.26 3.66
C LEU A 45 9.30 11.69 3.66
N ARG A 46 8.71 12.10 2.54
CA ARG A 46 8.03 13.40 2.42
C ARG A 46 6.86 13.51 3.41
N PHE A 47 6.10 12.43 3.60
CA PHE A 47 5.03 12.40 4.58
C PHE A 47 5.56 12.58 6.02
N TYR A 48 6.67 11.92 6.37
CA TYR A 48 7.32 12.15 7.66
C TYR A 48 7.85 13.58 7.82
N SER A 49 8.41 14.20 6.77
CA SER A 49 8.88 15.60 6.88
C SER A 49 7.73 16.60 7.06
N LEU A 50 6.53 16.26 6.60
CA LEU A 50 5.34 17.11 6.71
C LEU A 50 4.53 16.85 7.98
N THR A 51 4.88 15.83 8.77
CA THR A 51 4.14 15.45 9.96
C THR A 51 5.05 15.46 11.19
N VAL A 52 4.47 15.57 12.39
CA VAL A 52 5.22 15.49 13.66
C VAL A 52 5.47 14.02 14.07
N ILE A 53 5.31 13.06 13.15
CA ILE A 53 5.49 11.65 13.45
C ILE A 53 6.98 11.34 13.44
N GLN A 54 7.51 10.97 14.59
CA GLN A 54 8.87 10.49 14.70
C GLN A 54 8.99 9.15 13.94
N PRO A 55 9.92 9.02 12.98
CA PRO A 55 10.32 7.72 12.50
C PRO A 55 10.68 6.85 13.70
N ARG A 56 10.24 5.59 13.71
CA ARG A 56 10.46 4.64 14.82
C ARG A 56 9.58 4.78 16.06
N SER A 57 8.56 5.65 16.05
CA SER A 57 7.56 5.67 17.14
C SER A 57 6.62 4.46 17.09
N ASN A 58 5.87 4.23 18.18
CA ASN A 58 4.76 3.28 18.22
C ASN A 58 3.44 3.90 17.70
N GLU A 59 3.52 5.03 16.99
CA GLU A 59 2.34 5.69 16.45
C GLU A 59 1.94 5.10 15.10
N TYR A 60 0.66 5.19 14.77
CA TYR A 60 0.21 4.89 13.42
C TYR A 60 0.80 5.92 12.45
N ILE A 61 1.29 5.46 11.29
CA ILE A 61 1.77 6.33 10.21
C ILE A 61 0.62 7.19 9.69
N PHE A 62 -0.50 6.54 9.39
CA PHE A 62 -1.70 7.19 8.92
C PHE A 62 -2.73 7.24 10.04
N ARG A 63 -2.93 8.44 10.58
CA ARG A 63 -3.74 8.72 11.77
C ARG A 63 -5.07 9.35 11.43
N SER A 64 -6.10 8.99 12.20
CA SER A 64 -7.37 9.71 12.18
C SER A 64 -7.14 11.16 12.63
N LEU A 65 -7.67 12.10 11.86
CA LEU A 65 -7.76 13.50 12.26
C LEU A 65 -9.14 13.75 12.88
N SER A 66 -9.16 14.36 14.05
CA SER A 66 -10.39 14.78 14.73
C SER A 66 -10.44 16.30 14.78
N SER A 67 -11.57 16.88 14.39
CA SER A 67 -11.78 18.33 14.50
C SER A 67 -11.92 18.71 15.96
N LEU A 68 -11.12 19.68 16.42
CA LEU A 68 -11.36 20.30 17.71
C LEU A 68 -12.55 21.25 17.56
N LYS A 69 -13.63 20.99 18.30
CA LYS A 69 -14.92 21.73 18.25
C LYS A 69 -14.83 23.26 18.36
N LYS A 70 -13.66 23.84 18.68
CA LYS A 70 -13.42 25.27 18.86
C LYS A 70 -12.15 25.80 18.15
N SER A 71 -11.57 25.02 17.24
CA SER A 71 -10.30 25.37 16.61
C SER A 71 -10.32 24.99 15.12
N THR A 72 -9.71 25.81 14.27
CA THR A 72 -9.46 25.48 12.85
C THR A 72 -8.42 24.37 12.67
N LEU A 73 -7.72 23.99 13.74
CA LEU A 73 -6.74 22.92 13.78
C LEU A 73 -7.40 21.57 14.04
N ASN A 74 -6.92 20.56 13.32
CA ASN A 74 -7.26 19.16 13.55
C ASN A 74 -6.26 18.52 14.51
N LYS A 75 -6.75 17.69 15.43
CA LYS A 75 -5.92 16.85 16.29
C LYS A 75 -5.64 15.53 15.57
N ALA A 76 -4.37 15.14 15.49
CA ALA A 76 -4.00 13.78 15.11
C ALA A 76 -4.01 12.90 16.36
N ASP A 77 -5.07 12.14 16.57
CA ASP A 77 -5.09 11.12 17.62
C ASP A 77 -4.26 9.91 17.15
N ASN A 78 -3.59 9.21 18.08
CA ASN A 78 -2.88 7.97 17.76
C ASN A 78 -3.86 6.79 17.54
N LYS A 79 -4.76 6.96 16.59
CA LYS A 79 -5.79 6.02 16.17
C LYS A 79 -5.61 5.74 14.67
N PRO A 80 -5.69 4.48 14.22
CA PRO A 80 -5.52 4.18 12.81
C PRO A 80 -6.67 4.78 12.00
N PHE A 81 -6.44 5.04 10.72
CA PHE A 81 -7.54 5.27 9.80
C PHE A 81 -8.52 4.10 9.80
N SER A 82 -9.81 4.42 9.72
CA SER A 82 -10.81 3.40 9.42
C SER A 82 -10.65 2.92 7.98
N TYR A 83 -11.09 1.69 7.72
CA TYR A 83 -11.17 1.16 6.36
C TYR A 83 -12.04 2.03 5.45
N SER A 84 -13.17 2.54 5.96
CA SER A 84 -14.06 3.42 5.20
C SER A 84 -13.35 4.70 4.76
N ARG A 85 -12.60 5.35 5.66
CA ARG A 85 -11.89 6.59 5.32
C ARG A 85 -10.79 6.35 4.30
N CYS A 86 -10.05 5.25 4.41
CA CYS A 86 -9.07 4.86 3.41
C CYS A 86 -9.74 4.64 2.03
N ARG A 87 -10.88 3.94 1.99
CA ARG A 87 -11.65 3.73 0.76
C ARG A 87 -12.15 5.05 0.15
N GLU A 88 -12.65 5.96 0.97
CA GLU A 88 -13.07 7.31 0.55
C GLU A 88 -11.92 8.07 -0.08
N ILE A 89 -10.76 8.14 0.59
CA ILE A 89 -9.56 8.84 0.07
C ILE A 89 -9.16 8.28 -1.31
N VAL A 90 -9.17 6.95 -1.48
CA VAL A 90 -8.87 6.33 -2.78
C VAL A 90 -9.87 6.78 -3.85
N LYS A 91 -11.17 6.80 -3.52
CA LYS A 91 -12.22 7.23 -4.45
C LYS A 91 -12.16 8.72 -4.79
N GLU A 92 -11.94 9.57 -3.79
CA GLU A 92 -11.73 11.02 -3.94
C GLU A 92 -10.52 11.30 -4.85
N THR A 93 -9.42 10.57 -4.65
CA THR A 93 -8.21 10.71 -5.47
C THR A 93 -8.45 10.29 -6.92
N LEU A 94 -9.18 9.19 -7.15
CA LEU A 94 -9.55 8.74 -8.49
C LEU A 94 -10.47 9.74 -9.20
N ALA A 95 -11.47 10.27 -8.49
CA ALA A 95 -12.35 11.32 -9.03
C ALA A 95 -11.54 12.55 -9.48
N ALA A 96 -10.56 12.95 -8.67
CA ALA A 96 -9.73 14.12 -8.94
C ALA A 96 -8.85 13.98 -10.20
N VAL A 97 -8.57 12.74 -10.64
CA VAL A 97 -7.85 12.47 -11.89
C VAL A 97 -8.78 12.14 -13.08
N GLY A 98 -10.10 12.28 -12.90
CA GLY A 98 -11.10 12.10 -13.96
C GLY A 98 -11.68 10.70 -14.09
N GLU A 99 -11.36 9.79 -13.17
CA GLU A 99 -11.88 8.42 -13.17
C GLU A 99 -13.25 8.33 -12.46
N ASP A 100 -14.14 7.43 -12.91
CA ASP A 100 -15.42 7.18 -12.23
C ASP A 100 -15.21 6.34 -10.95
N PRO A 101 -15.35 6.91 -9.73
CA PRO A 101 -15.08 6.21 -8.49
C PRO A 101 -16.07 5.07 -8.20
N ALA A 102 -17.19 4.96 -8.92
CA ALA A 102 -18.10 3.84 -8.81
C ALA A 102 -17.48 2.54 -9.34
N GLN A 103 -16.59 2.63 -10.34
CA GLN A 103 -15.90 1.48 -10.96
C GLN A 103 -14.74 0.94 -10.10
N PHE A 104 -14.32 1.67 -9.07
CA PHE A 104 -13.11 1.35 -8.31
C PHE A 104 -13.36 1.11 -6.83
N GLY A 105 -12.53 0.22 -6.26
CA GLY A 105 -12.43 -0.03 -4.84
C GLY A 105 -10.97 -0.20 -4.40
N THR A 106 -10.76 -0.41 -3.11
CA THR A 106 -9.42 -0.66 -2.53
C THR A 106 -8.75 -1.88 -3.16
N HIS A 107 -9.53 -2.90 -3.52
CA HIS A 107 -9.02 -4.08 -4.23
C HIS A 107 -8.60 -3.76 -5.68
N SER A 108 -9.15 -2.73 -6.32
CA SER A 108 -8.75 -2.33 -7.67
C SER A 108 -7.29 -1.88 -7.70
N VAL A 109 -6.82 -1.19 -6.65
CA VAL A 109 -5.39 -0.81 -6.50
C VAL A 109 -4.52 -2.06 -6.42
N ARG A 110 -4.98 -3.10 -5.72
CA ARG A 110 -4.27 -4.38 -5.62
C ARG A 110 -4.23 -5.12 -6.96
N SER A 111 -5.35 -5.20 -7.67
CA SER A 111 -5.42 -5.83 -9.00
C SER A 111 -4.57 -5.08 -10.04
N GLY A 112 -4.64 -3.75 -10.05
CA GLY A 112 -3.83 -2.91 -10.94
C GLY A 112 -2.33 -3.09 -10.68
N GLY A 113 -1.91 -3.09 -9.41
CA GLY A 113 -0.51 -3.37 -9.05
C GLY A 113 -0.06 -4.79 -9.42
N ALA A 114 -0.94 -5.79 -9.26
CA ALA A 114 -0.66 -7.16 -9.67
C ALA A 114 -0.41 -7.26 -11.18
N THR A 115 -1.31 -6.65 -11.96
CA THR A 115 -1.27 -6.63 -13.42
C THR A 115 0.00 -5.92 -13.91
N ALA A 116 0.29 -4.73 -13.38
CA ALA A 116 1.49 -3.98 -13.74
C ALA A 116 2.80 -4.75 -13.45
N ILE A 117 2.87 -5.46 -12.32
CA ILE A 117 4.03 -6.30 -12.00
C ILE A 117 4.11 -7.50 -12.95
N ALA A 118 2.99 -8.17 -13.22
CA ALA A 118 2.94 -9.33 -14.12
C ALA A 118 3.42 -8.95 -15.53
N GLU A 119 2.97 -7.80 -16.06
CA GLU A 119 3.40 -7.25 -17.34
C GLU A 119 4.89 -6.89 -17.32
N SER A 120 5.34 -6.12 -16.32
CA SER A 120 6.73 -5.64 -16.24
C SER A 120 7.75 -6.77 -16.03
N MET A 121 7.32 -7.91 -15.49
CA MET A 121 8.17 -9.06 -15.17
C MET A 121 7.98 -10.23 -16.14
N LYS A 122 7.16 -10.08 -17.19
CA LYS A 122 6.88 -11.14 -18.17
C LYS A 122 8.19 -11.62 -18.81
N GLY A 123 8.47 -12.92 -18.70
CA GLY A 123 9.67 -13.55 -19.26
C GLY A 123 10.95 -13.38 -18.44
N LEU A 124 10.93 -12.66 -17.31
CA LEU A 124 12.08 -12.52 -16.43
C LEU A 124 12.18 -13.68 -15.42
N PRO A 125 13.39 -14.22 -15.18
CA PRO A 125 13.59 -15.23 -14.15
C PRO A 125 13.11 -14.74 -12.77
N GLY A 126 12.23 -15.51 -12.13
CA GLY A 126 11.74 -15.19 -10.78
C GLY A 126 10.63 -14.14 -10.71
N GLY A 127 10.09 -13.65 -11.84
CA GLY A 127 8.97 -12.71 -11.89
C GLY A 127 7.75 -13.19 -11.08
N ASP A 128 7.35 -14.44 -11.28
CA ASP A 128 6.26 -15.10 -10.54
C ASP A 128 6.49 -15.12 -9.03
N ARG A 129 7.73 -15.41 -8.62
CA ARG A 129 8.10 -15.41 -7.19
C ARG A 129 7.97 -14.01 -6.60
N LEU A 130 8.44 -12.98 -7.31
CA LEU A 130 8.32 -11.59 -6.87
C LEU A 130 6.86 -11.15 -6.80
N LEU A 131 6.03 -11.50 -7.79
CA LEU A 131 4.61 -11.20 -7.79
C LEU A 131 3.89 -11.85 -6.60
N ARG A 132 4.19 -13.12 -6.30
CA ARG A 132 3.68 -13.82 -5.10
C ARG A 132 4.13 -13.17 -3.81
N LEU A 133 5.38 -12.72 -3.71
CA LEU A 133 5.89 -12.01 -2.53
C LEU A 133 5.20 -10.65 -2.35
N GLN A 134 5.04 -9.87 -3.42
CA GLN A 134 4.40 -8.55 -3.39
C GLN A 134 2.91 -8.64 -3.03
N GLY A 135 2.20 -9.58 -3.64
CA GLY A 135 0.79 -9.82 -3.33
C GLY A 135 0.57 -10.63 -2.07
N ARG A 136 1.58 -11.35 -1.55
CA ARG A 136 1.46 -12.31 -0.46
C ARG A 136 0.48 -13.46 -0.79
N TRP A 137 0.50 -13.93 -2.03
CA TRP A 137 -0.32 -15.06 -2.47
C TRP A 137 0.41 -16.39 -2.25
N LYS A 138 -0.30 -17.34 -1.63
CA LYS A 138 0.19 -18.71 -1.40
C LYS A 138 -0.12 -19.64 -2.58
N SER A 139 -1.25 -19.44 -3.27
CA SER A 139 -1.64 -20.23 -4.44
C SER A 139 -1.71 -19.37 -5.70
N ASP A 140 -1.46 -20.00 -6.84
CA ASP A 140 -1.50 -19.35 -8.15
C ASP A 140 -2.92 -18.90 -8.51
N THR A 141 -3.94 -19.71 -8.22
CA THR A 141 -5.36 -19.32 -8.42
C THR A 141 -5.72 -18.01 -7.71
N SER A 142 -5.23 -17.81 -6.47
CA SER A 142 -5.50 -16.57 -5.73
C SER A 142 -4.77 -15.36 -6.29
N ARG A 143 -3.64 -15.56 -6.96
CA ARG A 143 -2.86 -14.54 -7.65
C ARG A 143 -3.52 -14.18 -8.97
N ASP A 144 -3.83 -15.18 -9.79
CA ASP A 144 -4.29 -15.01 -11.17
C ASP A 144 -5.65 -14.28 -11.23
N MET A 145 -6.53 -14.46 -10.24
CA MET A 145 -7.77 -13.68 -10.12
C MET A 145 -7.56 -12.15 -10.03
N TYR A 146 -6.36 -11.68 -9.69
CA TYR A 146 -6.05 -10.25 -9.60
C TYR A 146 -5.35 -9.70 -10.85
N ILE A 147 -4.82 -10.57 -11.71
CA ILE A 147 -4.16 -10.19 -12.95
C ILE A 147 -5.24 -10.04 -14.03
N LYS A 148 -5.30 -8.88 -14.66
CA LYS A 148 -6.23 -8.65 -15.77
C LYS A 148 -5.51 -8.87 -17.09
N ASP A 149 -5.92 -9.89 -17.83
CA ASP A 149 -5.40 -10.14 -19.17
C ASP A 149 -5.97 -9.11 -20.17
N SER A 150 -5.12 -8.61 -21.05
CA SER A 150 -5.51 -7.82 -22.22
C SER A 150 -5.21 -8.62 -23.50
N MET A 151 -5.86 -8.30 -24.61
CA MET A 151 -5.59 -8.96 -25.91
C MET A 151 -4.16 -8.71 -26.41
N THR A 152 -3.46 -7.72 -25.85
CA THR A 152 -2.03 -7.44 -26.03
C THR A 152 -1.13 -8.33 -25.17
N ASN A 153 -1.68 -9.03 -24.17
CA ASN A 153 -0.95 -9.89 -23.23
C ASN A 153 -1.04 -11.40 -23.56
N LYS A 154 -1.79 -11.80 -24.59
CA LYS A 154 -1.75 -13.18 -25.11
C LYS A 154 -0.43 -13.46 -25.84
#